data_AF-A0A4Q4W1B6-F1
#
_entry.id   AF-A0A4Q4W1B6-F1
#
_cell.length_a   1.000
_cell.length_b   1.000
_cell.length_c   1.000
_cell.angle_alpha   90.00
_cell.angle_beta   90.00
_cell.angle_gamma   90.00
#
_symmetry.space_group_name_H-M   'P 1'
#
loop_
_entity.id
_entity.type
_entity.pdbx_description
1 polymer ?
#
loop_
_entity_poly.entity_id
_entity_poly.type
_entity_poly.pdbx_seq_one_letter_code
_entity_poly.pdbx_strand_id
1 'polypeptide(L)' 'MANTARTNGVRYICGADGHVKKLINDNKGACTGVISANGRVYQADIVILTRSSKIATLVEAKEVVAQTMVICVI' A
#
# COMPACT_ATOMS: atom_id res chain seq x y z
N MET A 1 -1.22 6.38 13.43
CA MET A 1 -1.89 7.31 12.49
C MET A 1 -1.26 8.67 12.68
N ALA A 2 -0.99 9.42 11.61
CA ALA A 2 -0.41 10.76 11.72
C ALA A 2 -1.54 11.81 11.63
N ASN A 3 -1.81 12.52 12.73
CA ASN A 3 -2.94 13.45 12.81
C ASN A 3 -2.76 14.66 11.87
N THR A 4 -1.54 15.15 11.70
CA THR A 4 -1.20 16.27 10.80
C THR A 4 -1.50 15.95 9.33
N ALA A 5 -1.22 14.73 8.88
CA ALA A 5 -1.56 14.32 7.52
C ALA A 5 -3.09 14.24 7.34
N ARG A 6 -3.82 13.81 8.38
CA ARG A 6 -5.30 13.80 8.36
C ARG A 6 -5.87 15.20 8.22
N THR A 7 -5.33 16.18 8.94
CA THR A 7 -5.77 17.58 8.83
C THR A 7 -5.44 18.17 7.46
N ASN A 8 -4.39 17.67 6.80
CA ASN A 8 -4.04 18.02 5.42
C ASN A 8 -4.82 17.23 4.35
N GLY A 9 -5.92 16.56 4.72
CA GLY A 9 -6.82 15.90 3.77
C GLY A 9 -6.46 14.45 3.43
N VAL A 10 -5.44 13.86 4.06
CA VAL A 10 -5.13 12.43 3.86
C VAL A 10 -6.23 11.58 4.47
N ARG A 11 -6.83 10.73 3.62
CA ARG A 11 -7.83 9.75 4.05
C ARG A 11 -7.14 8.46 4.50
N TYR A 12 -7.34 8.14 5.78
CA TYR A 12 -6.90 6.88 6.35
C TYR A 12 -8.00 5.82 6.27
N ILE A 13 -7.67 4.67 5.70
CA ILE A 13 -8.54 3.50 5.63
C ILE A 13 -7.93 2.42 6.52
N CYS A 14 -8.69 1.98 7.53
CA CYS A 14 -8.24 1.07 8.59
C CYS A 14 -9.11 -0.18 8.64
N GLY A 15 -8.71 -1.17 9.45
CA GLY A 15 -9.46 -2.42 9.61
C GLY A 15 -9.40 -3.32 8.37
N ALA A 16 -10.45 -4.10 8.12
CA ALA A 16 -10.52 -5.01 6.97
C ALA A 16 -10.43 -4.26 5.62
N ASP A 17 -11.02 -3.07 5.55
CA ASP A 17 -10.96 -2.16 4.40
C ASP A 17 -9.53 -1.66 4.13
N GLY A 18 -8.72 -1.47 5.18
CA GLY A 18 -7.33 -1.04 5.07
C GLY A 18 -6.33 -2.18 4.87
N HIS A 19 -6.75 -3.43 5.08
CA HIS A 19 -5.86 -4.58 4.99
C HIS A 19 -5.72 -5.08 3.55
N VAL A 20 -4.69 -4.60 2.84
CA VAL A 20 -4.43 -5.02 1.46
C VAL A 20 -3.99 -6.48 1.38
N LYS A 21 -4.61 -7.24 0.46
CA LYS A 21 -4.36 -8.65 0.18
C LYS A 21 -3.77 -8.93 -1.20
N LYS A 22 -4.04 -8.08 -2.19
CA LYS A 22 -3.56 -8.28 -3.56
C LYS A 22 -3.32 -6.95 -4.27
N LEU A 23 -2.29 -6.89 -5.11
CA LEU A 23 -2.07 -5.79 -6.04
C LEU A 23 -2.79 -6.06 -7.36
N ILE A 24 -3.28 -4.99 -7.99
CA ILE A 24 -3.87 -5.05 -9.32
C ILE A 24 -2.82 -4.52 -10.28
N ASN A 25 -2.30 -5.40 -11.12
CA ASN A 25 -1.32 -5.03 -12.14
C ASN A 25 -2.00 -5.05 -13.51
N ASP A 26 -1.61 -4.13 -14.38
CA ASP A 26 -2.00 -4.15 -15.78
C ASP A 26 -1.16 -5.18 -16.57
N ASN A 27 -1.48 -5.33 -17.86
CA ASN A 27 -0.79 -6.26 -18.76
C ASN A 27 0.67 -5.86 -19.05
N LYS A 28 1.08 -4.64 -18.65
CA LYS A 28 2.45 -4.13 -18.80
C LYS A 28 3.25 -4.25 -17.50
N GLY A 29 2.64 -4.77 -16.43
CA GLY A 29 3.25 -4.93 -15.11
C GLY A 29 3.17 -3.71 -14.19
N ALA A 30 2.45 -2.65 -14.58
CA ALA A 30 2.24 -1.48 -13.74
C ALA A 30 1.12 -1.74 -12.69
N CYS A 31 1.38 -1.38 -11.43
CA CYS A 31 0.37 -1.47 -10.37
C CYS A 31 -0.63 -0.32 -10.49
N THR A 32 -1.89 -0.66 -10.74
CA THR A 32 -3.01 0.29 -10.95
C THR A 32 -3.95 0.36 -9.75
N GLY A 33 -3.68 -0.43 -8.71
CA GLY A 33 -4.50 -0.44 -7.51
C GLY A 33 -4.27 -1.63 -6.60
N VAL A 34 -5.16 -1.76 -5.62
CA VAL A 34 -5.10 -2.79 -4.58
C VAL A 34 -6.48 -3.36 -4.28
N ILE A 35 -6.50 -4.61 -3.81
CA ILE A 35 -7.68 -5.29 -3.27
C ILE A 35 -7.48 -5.49 -1.76
N SER A 36 -8.41 -4.98 -0.95
CA SER A 36 -8.42 -5.15 0.50
C SER A 36 -9.06 -6.49 0.92
N ALA A 37 -8.90 -6.86 2.19
CA ALA A 37 -9.34 -8.15 2.73
C ALA A 37 -10.86 -8.35 2.69
N ASN A 38 -11.62 -7.27 2.64
CA ASN A 38 -13.07 -7.27 2.45
C ASN A 38 -13.49 -7.34 0.95
N GLY A 39 -12.54 -7.44 0.02
CA GLY A 39 -12.79 -7.47 -1.43
C GLY A 39 -12.96 -6.10 -2.10
N ARG A 40 -12.88 -4.97 -1.37
CA ARG A 40 -12.92 -3.63 -1.98
C ARG A 40 -11.70 -3.38 -2.84
N VAL A 41 -11.94 -2.70 -3.96
CA VAL A 41 -10.91 -2.28 -4.91
C VAL A 41 -10.63 -0.79 -4.69
N TYR A 42 -9.36 -0.44 -4.57
CA TYR A 42 -8.89 0.94 -4.58
C TYR A 42 -7.95 1.11 -5.77
N GLN A 43 -8.35 1.94 -6.73
CA GLN A 43 -7.50 2.32 -7.86
C GLN A 43 -6.75 3.62 -7.58
N ALA A 44 -5.53 3.70 -8.09
CA ALA A 44 -4.68 4.87 -8.00
C ALA A 44 -3.66 4.86 -9.14
N ASP A 45 -3.26 6.04 -9.60
CA ASP A 45 -2.23 6.19 -10.63
C ASP A 45 -0.86 5.74 -10.10
N ILE A 46 -0.62 5.92 -8.79
CA ILE A 46 0.62 5.53 -8.11
C ILE A 46 0.26 4.80 -6.81
N VAL A 47 0.85 3.61 -6.63
CA VAL A 47 0.71 2.81 -5.40
C VAL A 47 2.06 2.73 -4.69
N ILE A 48 2.14 3.29 -3.48
CA ILE A 48 3.34 3.23 -2.63
C ILE A 48 3.16 2.15 -1.57
N LEU A 49 4.07 1.17 -1.55
CA LEU A 49 4.03 0.02 -0.65
C LEU A 49 5.05 0.19 0.48
N THR A 50 4.59 0.63 1.65
CA THR A 50 5.44 0.85 2.85
C THR A 50 5.27 -0.24 3.92
N ARG A 51 4.78 -1.42 3.53
CA ARG A 51 4.56 -2.53 4.46
C ARG A 51 5.93 -3.05 4.91
N SER A 52 6.10 -3.36 6.19
CA SER A 52 7.39 -3.92 6.66
C SER A 52 7.47 -5.42 6.28
N SER A 53 7.72 -6.31 7.24
CA SER A 53 7.98 -7.76 7.08
C SER A 53 7.01 -8.62 6.24
N LYS A 54 5.91 -8.07 5.72
CA LYS A 54 4.90 -8.80 4.94
C LYS A 54 4.81 -8.36 3.47
N ILE A 55 5.76 -7.56 2.95
CA ILE A 55 5.79 -7.20 1.51
C ILE A 55 5.78 -8.44 0.62
N ALA A 56 6.57 -9.47 0.97
CA ALA A 56 6.68 -10.70 0.17
C ALA A 56 5.36 -11.45 -0.04
N THR A 57 4.31 -11.15 0.76
CA THR A 57 2.97 -11.73 0.57
C THR A 57 2.13 -11.01 -0.49
N LEU A 58 2.58 -9.85 -0.96
CA LEU A 58 1.87 -9.00 -1.91
C LEU A 58 2.56 -8.87 -3.27
N VAL A 59 3.88 -9.09 -3.30
CA VAL A 59 4.68 -9.03 -4.53
C VAL A 59 5.37 -10.36 -4.77
N GLU A 60 5.23 -10.88 -5.99
CA GLU A 60 6.10 -11.93 -6.52
C GLU A 60 7.39 -11.24 -6.97
N ALA A 61 8.41 -11.24 -6.11
CA ALA A 61 9.66 -10.53 -6.39
C ALA A 61 10.84 -11.51 -6.36
N LYS A 62 11.63 -11.51 -7.43
CA LYS A 62 12.94 -12.20 -7.50
C LYS A 62 13.99 -11.50 -6.63
N GLU A 63 13.81 -10.20 -6.38
CA GLU A 63 14.70 -9.37 -5.55
C GLU A 63 13.87 -8.24 -4.93
N VAL A 64 13.80 -8.19 -3.59
CA VAL A 64 13.15 -7.10 -2.85
C VAL A 64 14.24 -6.35 -2.11
N VAL A 65 14.61 -5.16 -2.58
CA VAL A 65 15.48 -4.28 -1.81
C VAL A 65 14.61 -3.56 -0.79
N ALA A 66 14.59 -4.09 0.43
CA ALA A 66 14.00 -3.38 1.56
C ALA A 66 14.91 -2.19 1.93
N GLN A 67 14.65 -1.02 1.35
CA GLN A 67 15.22 0.22 1.85
C GLN A 67 14.40 0.66 3.05
N THR A 68 15.01 0.70 4.23
CA THR A 68 14.40 1.22 5.46
C THR A 68 13.74 2.57 5.17
N MET A 69 12.41 2.62 5.21
CA MET A 69 11.65 3.87 5.23
C MET A 69 11.40 4.25 6.69
N VAL A 70 12.27 5.07 7.27
CA VAL A 70 11.93 5.87 8.45
C VAL A 70 11.08 7.02 7.95
N ILE A 71 9.79 7.02 8.27
CA ILE A 71 9.01 8.26 8.26
C ILE A 71 9.38 8.97 9.56
N CYS A 72 10.27 9.96 9.45
CA CYS A 72 10.44 10.97 10.49
C CYS A 72 9.14 11.78 10.53
N VAL A 73 8.44 11.76 11.65
CA VAL A 73 7.41 12.74 11.94
C VAL A 73 8.07 13.76 12.87
N ILE A 74 8.37 14.95 12.33
CA ILE A 74 8.71 16.15 13.10
C ILE A 74 7.41 16.80 13.55
#